data_AF-A0A3R7M298-F1
#
_entry.id   AF-A0A3R7M298-F1
#
_cell.length_a   1.000
_cell.length_b   1.000
_cell.length_c   1.000
_cell.angle_alpha   90.00
_cell.angle_beta   90.00
_cell.angle_gamma   90.00
#
_symmetry.space_group_name_H-M   'P 1'
#
loop_
_entity.id
_entity.type
_entity.pdbx_description
1 polymer ?
#
loop_
_entity_poly.entity_id
_entity_poly.type
_entity_poly.pdbx_seq_one_letter_code
_entity_poly.pdbx_strand_id
1 'polypeptide(L)'
;MPPRLPERLPRKPVRPKSLSPKGDKKKKRRRKESYSIYIYKVLKQVHPDTGISSKAMSIMNSFVNDIFERIAAEASRLAHYNKRSTITSREIQTAVRLLLPVNWPSTLSSARAPRPSPSTLPLSKLLGCSVSPVSYNTHRLL
;
A
#
# COMPACT_ATOMS: atom_id res chain seq x y z
N MET A 1 -100.20 -17.74 5.58
CA MET A 1 -98.90 -18.24 5.05
C MET A 1 -97.81 -17.22 5.36
N PRO A 2 -96.63 -17.59 5.85
CA PRO A 2 -95.48 -16.68 5.77
C PRO A 2 -94.87 -16.73 4.36
N PRO A 3 -94.68 -15.60 3.66
CA PRO A 3 -93.88 -15.53 2.45
C PRO A 3 -92.37 -15.43 2.77
N ARG A 4 -91.56 -15.96 1.84
CA ARG A 4 -90.17 -16.44 1.98
C ARG A 4 -89.12 -15.32 2.10
N LEU A 5 -88.02 -15.61 2.80
CA LEU A 5 -86.79 -14.81 2.90
C LEU A 5 -86.06 -14.71 1.54
N PRO A 6 -85.48 -13.55 1.17
CA PRO A 6 -84.70 -13.44 -0.06
C PRO A 6 -83.26 -13.94 0.11
N GLU A 7 -82.85 -14.71 -0.90
CA GLU A 7 -81.64 -15.49 -1.04
C GLU A 7 -80.38 -14.64 -1.31
N ARG A 8 -79.24 -15.12 -0.82
CA ARG A 8 -77.94 -14.42 -0.74
C ARG A 8 -77.25 -14.41 -2.12
N LEU A 9 -76.98 -13.23 -2.68
CA LEU A 9 -76.25 -13.07 -3.96
C LEU A 9 -74.76 -13.50 -3.87
N PRO A 10 -74.19 -14.08 -4.94
CA PRO A 10 -72.84 -14.66 -4.95
C PRO A 10 -71.73 -13.59 -5.05
N ARG A 11 -70.70 -13.71 -4.21
CA ARG A 11 -69.51 -12.84 -4.19
C ARG A 11 -68.60 -13.15 -5.38
N LYS A 12 -68.23 -12.12 -6.16
CA LYS A 12 -67.27 -12.17 -7.28
C LYS A 12 -65.88 -12.67 -6.82
N PRO A 13 -65.16 -13.45 -7.65
CA PRO A 13 -63.84 -13.99 -7.29
C PRO A 13 -62.76 -12.90 -7.31
N VAL A 14 -62.04 -12.77 -6.19
CA VAL A 14 -60.87 -11.89 -6.06
C VAL A 14 -59.69 -12.54 -6.79
N ARG A 15 -59.23 -11.94 -7.88
CA ARG A 15 -58.00 -12.36 -8.58
C ARG A 15 -56.80 -12.18 -7.63
N PRO A 16 -55.93 -13.17 -7.43
CA PRO A 16 -54.72 -12.97 -6.66
C PRO A 16 -53.80 -12.01 -7.41
N LYS A 17 -53.48 -10.87 -6.80
CA LYS A 17 -52.43 -9.96 -7.27
C LYS A 17 -51.13 -10.77 -7.36
N SER A 18 -50.59 -10.92 -8.56
CA SER A 18 -49.27 -11.48 -8.79
C SER A 18 -48.25 -10.68 -7.98
N LEU A 19 -47.70 -11.33 -6.95
CA LEU A 19 -46.51 -10.87 -6.26
C LEU A 19 -45.37 -11.01 -7.27
N SER A 20 -45.11 -9.92 -8.00
CA SER A 20 -43.84 -9.75 -8.70
C SER A 20 -42.72 -9.91 -7.67
N PRO A 21 -41.72 -10.80 -7.89
CA PRO A 21 -40.53 -10.81 -7.06
C PRO A 21 -39.76 -9.51 -7.33
N LYS A 22 -40.10 -8.46 -6.57
CA LYS A 22 -39.22 -7.31 -6.37
C LYS A 22 -37.98 -7.81 -5.65
N GLY A 23 -36.90 -7.98 -6.39
CA GLY A 23 -35.62 -8.29 -5.77
C GLY A 23 -34.59 -8.86 -6.73
N ASP A 24 -34.32 -8.16 -7.84
CA ASP A 24 -33.00 -8.23 -8.45
C ASP A 24 -31.98 -7.74 -7.43
N LYS A 25 -31.57 -8.65 -6.53
CA LYS A 25 -30.40 -8.47 -5.68
C LYS A 25 -29.24 -8.30 -6.64
N LYS A 26 -28.92 -7.06 -6.98
CA LYS A 26 -27.72 -6.65 -7.74
C LYS A 26 -26.59 -7.55 -7.28
N LYS A 27 -26.20 -8.49 -8.14
CA LYS A 27 -25.17 -9.49 -7.88
C LYS A 27 -23.97 -8.73 -7.35
N LYS A 28 -23.67 -8.89 -6.06
CA LYS A 28 -22.65 -8.11 -5.35
C LYS A 28 -21.37 -8.24 -6.17
N ARG A 29 -20.98 -7.17 -6.86
CA ARG A 29 -19.82 -7.19 -7.77
C ARG A 29 -18.65 -7.67 -6.93
N ARG A 30 -18.09 -8.85 -7.27
CA ARG A 30 -16.91 -9.38 -6.59
C ARG A 30 -15.88 -8.25 -6.56
N ARG A 31 -15.37 -7.96 -5.38
CA ARG A 31 -14.35 -6.93 -5.21
C ARG A 31 -13.18 -7.35 -6.10
N LYS A 32 -12.93 -6.57 -7.16
CA LYS A 32 -11.77 -6.82 -8.01
C LYS A 32 -10.58 -6.40 -7.17
N GLU A 33 -9.75 -7.35 -6.76
CA GLU A 33 -8.47 -7.07 -6.11
C GLU A 33 -7.66 -6.26 -7.12
N SER A 34 -7.54 -4.95 -6.86
CA SER A 34 -6.85 -4.03 -7.74
C SER A 34 -5.75 -3.31 -6.97
N TYR A 35 -4.55 -3.30 -7.56
CA TYR A 35 -3.40 -2.58 -7.03
C TYR A 35 -3.40 -1.10 -7.44
N SER A 36 -4.49 -0.62 -8.04
CA SER A 36 -4.59 0.71 -8.64
C SER A 36 -4.24 1.83 -7.67
N ILE A 37 -4.68 1.72 -6.41
CA ILE A 37 -4.38 2.73 -5.37
C ILE A 37 -2.86 2.83 -5.15
N TYR A 38 -2.17 1.71 -5.07
CA TYR A 38 -0.72 1.67 -4.85
C TYR A 38 0.05 2.14 -6.07
N ILE A 39 -0.40 1.77 -7.27
CA ILE A 39 0.17 2.23 -8.54
C ILE A 39 0.08 3.77 -8.63
N TYR A 40 -1.06 4.36 -8.28
CA TYR A 40 -1.20 5.83 -8.23
C TYR A 40 -0.28 6.48 -7.18
N LYS A 41 -0.14 5.87 -5.99
CA LYS A 41 0.75 6.39 -4.94
C LYS A 41 2.21 6.42 -5.40
N VAL A 42 2.69 5.34 -6.01
CA VAL A 42 4.07 5.27 -6.53
C VAL A 42 4.25 6.22 -7.71
N LEU A 43 3.26 6.30 -8.62
CA LEU A 43 3.33 7.21 -9.77
C LEU A 43 3.49 8.67 -9.34
N LYS A 44 2.76 9.11 -8.31
CA LYS A 44 2.88 10.48 -7.79
C LYS A 44 4.19 10.74 -7.04
N GLN A 45 4.86 9.70 -6.53
CA GLN A 45 6.19 9.84 -5.95
C GLN A 45 7.27 10.06 -7.03
N VAL A 46 7.12 9.47 -8.21
CA VAL A 46 8.10 9.58 -9.31
C VAL A 46 7.79 10.74 -10.26
N HIS A 47 6.52 11.03 -10.52
CA HIS A 47 6.07 12.11 -11.41
C HIS A 47 4.78 12.76 -10.87
N PRO A 48 4.87 13.94 -10.23
CA PRO A 48 3.71 14.59 -9.62
C PRO A 48 2.67 15.08 -10.64
N ASP A 49 3.06 15.40 -11.87
CA ASP A 49 2.16 16.00 -12.88
C ASP A 49 1.64 15.01 -13.93
N THR A 50 2.14 13.77 -13.93
CA THR A 50 1.72 12.74 -14.87
C THR A 50 0.49 11.98 -14.36
N GLY A 51 -0.42 11.66 -15.29
CA GLY A 51 -1.56 10.77 -15.08
C GLY A 51 -1.40 9.46 -15.85
N ILE A 52 -2.13 8.43 -15.44
CA ILE A 52 -2.11 7.11 -16.09
C ILE A 52 -3.50 6.80 -16.65
N SER A 53 -3.54 6.29 -17.89
CA SER A 53 -4.79 5.90 -18.54
C SER A 53 -5.38 4.63 -17.91
N SER A 54 -6.69 4.41 -18.08
CA SER A 54 -7.37 3.20 -17.60
C SER A 54 -6.82 1.91 -18.23
N LYS A 55 -6.39 1.97 -19.50
CA LYS A 55 -5.75 0.85 -20.20
C LYS A 55 -4.37 0.54 -19.63
N ALA A 56 -3.54 1.56 -19.42
CA ALA A 56 -2.23 1.40 -18.79
C ALA A 56 -2.36 0.91 -17.34
N MET A 57 -3.37 1.37 -16.60
CA MET A 57 -3.68 0.87 -15.27
C MET A 57 -4.01 -0.63 -15.27
N SER A 58 -4.74 -1.12 -16.27
CA SER A 58 -5.05 -2.55 -16.38
C SER A 58 -3.79 -3.37 -16.66
N ILE A 59 -2.87 -2.87 -17.51
CA ILE A 59 -1.59 -3.53 -17.80
C ILE A 59 -0.73 -3.59 -16.53
N MET A 60 -0.61 -2.48 -15.81
CA MET A 60 0.14 -2.41 -14.55
C MET A 60 -0.45 -3.33 -13.47
N ASN A 61 -1.77 -3.48 -13.41
CA ASN A 61 -2.40 -4.40 -12.48
C ASN A 61 -2.09 -5.86 -12.81
N SER A 62 -2.12 -6.24 -14.09
CA SER A 62 -1.73 -7.60 -14.52
C SER A 62 -0.24 -7.86 -14.33
N PHE A 63 0.62 -6.85 -14.51
CA PHE A 63 2.06 -6.97 -14.28
C PHE A 63 2.36 -7.33 -12.82
N VAL A 64 1.73 -6.65 -11.87
CA VAL A 64 1.90 -6.97 -10.44
C VAL A 64 1.42 -8.39 -10.13
N ASN A 65 0.33 -8.85 -10.76
CA ASN A 65 -0.15 -10.22 -10.60
C ASN A 65 0.83 -11.26 -11.15
N ASP A 66 1.39 -11.06 -12.35
CA ASP A 66 2.37 -11.99 -12.94
C ASP A 66 3.61 -12.14 -12.03
N ILE A 67 4.13 -11.01 -11.52
CA ILE A 67 5.27 -11.05 -10.59
C ILE A 67 4.89 -11.74 -9.27
N PHE A 68 3.70 -11.47 -8.72
CA PHE A 68 3.24 -12.12 -7.49
C PHE A 68 3.09 -13.63 -7.66
N GLU A 69 2.50 -14.09 -8.76
CA GLU A 69 2.35 -15.51 -9.07
C GLU A 69 3.70 -16.20 -9.24
N ARG A 70 4.66 -15.57 -9.92
CA ARG A 70 6.01 -16.11 -10.07
C ARG A 70 6.75 -16.21 -8.72
N ILE A 71 6.65 -15.19 -7.87
CA ILE A 71 7.26 -15.22 -6.52
C ILE A 71 6.60 -16.32 -5.67
N ALA A 72 5.27 -16.44 -5.70
CA ALA A 72 4.56 -17.46 -4.96
C ALA A 72 4.93 -18.88 -5.42
N ALA A 73 5.09 -19.09 -6.73
CA ALA A 73 5.51 -20.37 -7.29
C ALA A 73 6.94 -20.76 -6.85
N GLU A 74 7.89 -19.82 -6.93
CA GLU A 74 9.27 -20.07 -6.48
C GLU A 74 9.37 -20.24 -4.97
N ALA A 75 8.64 -19.43 -4.19
CA ALA A 75 8.60 -19.57 -2.74
C ALA A 75 7.99 -20.93 -2.31
N SER A 76 6.97 -21.40 -3.03
CA SER A 76 6.41 -22.73 -2.83
C SER A 76 7.45 -23.82 -3.10
N ARG A 77 8.17 -23.74 -4.23
CA ARG A 77 9.27 -24.68 -4.54
C ARG A 77 10.34 -24.70 -3.45
N LEU A 78 10.77 -23.54 -2.97
CA LEU A 78 11.75 -23.42 -1.88
C LEU A 78 11.27 -24.03 -0.57
N ALA A 79 10.00 -23.84 -0.21
CA ALA A 79 9.41 -24.48 0.97
C ALA A 79 9.44 -26.02 0.85
N HIS A 80 9.14 -26.53 -0.35
CA HIS A 80 9.15 -27.98 -0.63
C HIS A 80 10.56 -28.57 -0.57
N TYR A 81 11.58 -27.87 -1.07
CA TYR A 81 12.98 -28.30 -0.93
C TYR A 81 13.42 -28.44 0.53
N ASN A 82 12.97 -27.51 1.38
CA ASN A 82 13.25 -27.53 2.81
C ASN A 82 12.32 -28.49 3.59
N LYS A 83 11.43 -29.23 2.93
CA LYS A 83 10.40 -30.11 3.52
C LYS A 83 9.49 -29.40 4.52
N ARG A 84 9.24 -28.10 4.31
CA ARG A 84 8.35 -27.28 5.14
C ARG A 84 7.07 -27.01 4.37
N SER A 85 5.93 -27.18 5.04
CA SER A 85 4.60 -26.84 4.49
C SER A 85 4.25 -25.36 4.66
N THR A 86 5.08 -24.60 5.38
CA THR A 86 4.87 -23.18 5.67
C THR A 86 5.86 -22.33 4.87
N ILE A 87 5.34 -21.39 4.08
CA ILE A 87 6.14 -20.37 3.40
C ILE A 87 6.45 -19.26 4.42
N THR A 88 7.73 -19.05 4.74
CA THR A 88 8.18 -17.99 5.64
C THR A 88 8.76 -16.82 4.84
N SER A 89 9.04 -15.70 5.52
CA SER A 89 9.70 -14.54 4.90
C SER A 89 11.04 -14.90 4.26
N ARG A 90 11.71 -15.98 4.72
CA ARG A 90 12.98 -16.46 4.15
C ARG A 90 12.80 -17.02 2.73
N GLU A 91 11.76 -17.81 2.48
CA GLU A 91 11.46 -18.33 1.14
C GLU A 91 11.05 -17.18 0.21
N ILE A 92 10.28 -16.20 0.69
CA ILE A 92 9.92 -15.02 -0.11
C ILE A 92 11.16 -14.18 -0.48
N GLN A 93 12.05 -13.90 0.47
CA GLN A 93 13.29 -13.14 0.21
C GLN A 93 14.20 -13.87 -0.77
N THR A 94 14.27 -15.20 -0.67
CA THR A 94 15.09 -16.02 -1.57
C THR A 94 14.46 -16.09 -2.95
N ALA A 95 13.14 -16.28 -3.05
CA ALA A 95 12.41 -16.24 -4.32
C ALA A 95 12.59 -14.89 -5.04
N VAL A 96 12.49 -13.77 -4.32
CA VAL A 96 12.74 -12.43 -4.87
C VAL A 96 14.17 -12.27 -5.40
N ARG A 97 15.18 -12.81 -4.70
CA ARG A 97 16.59 -12.82 -5.17
C ARG A 97 16.77 -13.62 -6.46
N LEU A 98 16.06 -14.75 -6.59
CA LEU A 98 16.14 -15.60 -7.77
C LEU A 98 15.42 -14.98 -8.97
N LEU A 99 14.29 -14.31 -8.72
CA LEU A 99 13.43 -13.78 -9.77
C LEU A 99 13.89 -12.42 -10.31
N LEU A 100 14.54 -11.60 -9.48
CA LEU A 100 14.98 -10.24 -9.82
C LEU A 100 16.51 -10.14 -9.67
N PRO A 101 17.29 -10.44 -10.72
CA PRO A 101 18.75 -10.33 -10.70
C PRO A 101 19.17 -8.87 -10.96
N VAL A 102 18.85 -7.95 -10.04
CA VAL A 102 19.42 -6.59 -10.01
C VAL A 102 19.38 -6.06 -8.58
N ASN A 103 20.55 -6.00 -7.93
CA ASN A 103 20.89 -5.06 -6.84
C ASN A 103 19.71 -4.62 -5.93
N TRP A 104 19.20 -5.53 -5.10
CA TRP A 104 18.38 -5.13 -3.95
C TRP A 104 19.22 -5.33 -2.69
N PRO A 105 19.86 -4.28 -2.16
CA PRO A 105 20.78 -4.42 -1.04
C PRO A 105 19.98 -4.47 0.26
N SER A 106 19.48 -5.65 0.61
CA SER A 106 19.15 -5.96 2.01
C SER A 106 20.27 -6.71 2.74
N THR A 107 21.31 -7.11 2.00
CA THR A 107 22.53 -7.72 2.56
C THR A 107 23.72 -6.77 2.58
N LEU A 108 23.51 -5.47 2.38
CA LEU A 108 24.40 -4.49 3.01
C LEU A 108 23.92 -4.34 4.45
N SER A 109 24.61 -5.06 5.32
CA SER A 109 25.00 -4.62 6.64
C SER A 109 24.27 -3.35 7.07
N SER A 110 23.29 -3.50 7.96
CA SER A 110 22.96 -2.44 8.89
C SER A 110 24.18 -2.24 9.79
N ALA A 111 25.24 -1.64 9.24
CA ALA A 111 26.16 -0.84 10.00
C ALA A 111 25.32 0.35 10.46
N ARG A 112 24.56 0.11 11.51
CA ARG A 112 23.92 1.13 12.32
C ARG A 112 25.07 1.98 12.86
N ALA A 113 25.43 3.02 12.13
CA ALA A 113 26.33 4.04 12.63
C ALA A 113 25.81 4.46 14.02
N PRO A 114 26.65 4.45 15.06
CA PRO A 114 26.24 4.98 16.35
C PRO A 114 25.78 6.42 16.12
N ARG A 115 24.55 6.74 16.53
CA ARG A 115 24.07 8.12 16.51
C ARG A 115 25.09 8.97 17.29
N PRO A 116 25.65 10.06 16.73
CA PRO A 116 26.51 10.92 17.51
C PRO A 116 25.69 11.60 18.61
N SER A 117 26.13 11.42 19.86
CA SER A 117 25.56 12.09 21.03
C SER A 117 25.79 13.60 20.93
N PRO A 118 24.81 14.46 21.27
CA PRO A 118 24.89 15.92 21.10
C PRO A 118 25.80 16.64 22.11
N SER A 119 26.72 15.95 22.79
CA SER A 119 27.51 16.51 23.91
C SER A 119 29.00 16.70 23.60
N THR A 120 29.40 16.82 22.33
CA THR A 120 30.78 17.26 22.01
C THR A 120 30.81 18.78 21.95
N LEU A 121 31.23 19.39 23.07
CA LEU A 121 31.55 20.81 23.17
C LEU A 121 32.63 21.18 22.13
N PRO A 122 32.52 22.32 21.42
CA PRO A 122 33.55 22.75 20.48
C PRO A 122 34.86 23.02 21.21
N LEU A 123 35.96 22.49 20.66
CA LEU A 123 37.34 22.61 21.16
C LEU A 123 37.89 24.05 21.20
N SER A 124 37.07 25.07 20.91
CA SER A 124 37.43 26.49 20.90
C SER A 124 37.57 27.12 22.31
N LYS A 125 37.34 26.35 23.38
CA LYS A 125 37.51 26.81 24.77
C LYS A 125 38.73 26.23 25.51
N LEU A 126 39.65 25.54 24.83
CA LEU A 126 40.84 24.91 25.43
C LEU A 126 42.18 25.52 25.01
N LEU A 127 42.21 26.76 24.52
CA LEU A 127 43.43 27.56 24.51
C LEU A 127 43.15 28.95 25.06
N GLY A 128 43.13 29.05 26.39
CA GLY A 128 43.57 30.25 27.06
C GLY A 128 45.09 30.34 26.95
N CYS A 129 45.60 30.95 25.88
CA CYS A 129 46.98 31.39 25.81
C CYS A 129 46.99 32.90 25.61
N SER A 130 47.30 33.57 26.72
CA SER A 130 47.80 34.93 26.83
C SER A 130 48.72 35.35 25.68
N VAL A 131 48.32 36.40 24.95
CA VAL A 131 49.27 37.38 24.40
C VAL A 131 48.59 38.75 24.38
N SER A 132 49.08 39.62 25.26
CA SER A 132 48.72 41.04 25.36
C SER A 132 49.53 41.87 24.32
N PRO A 133 49.45 43.22 24.29
CA PRO A 133 48.99 43.99 23.14
C PRO A 133 50.12 44.73 22.41
N VAL A 134 49.95 45.04 21.12
CA VAL A 134 50.80 46.02 20.43
C VAL A 134 49.97 47.26 20.13
N SER A 135 50.28 48.33 20.85
CA SER A 135 49.86 49.70 20.60
C SER A 135 50.06 50.10 19.15
N TYR A 136 49.04 50.68 18.52
CA TYR A 136 49.25 51.77 17.57
C TYR A 136 48.29 52.91 17.88
N ASN A 137 48.93 54.07 17.98
CA ASN A 137 48.47 55.32 18.53
C ASN A 137 47.56 56.06 17.54
N THR A 138 46.55 56.72 18.09
CA THR A 138 45.75 57.80 17.50
C THR A 138 46.60 58.88 16.83
N HIS A 139 46.24 59.32 15.61
CA HIS A 139 46.31 60.71 15.09
C HIS A 139 45.63 60.74 13.69
N ARG A 140 44.49 61.41 13.51
CA ARG A 140 44.31 62.82 13.08
C ARG A 140 44.22 62.99 11.55
N LEU A 141 43.17 63.73 11.11
CA LEU A 141 42.84 64.34 9.79
C LEU A 141 41.49 63.77 9.28
N LEU A 142 40.36 64.50 9.18
CA LEU A 142 40.09 65.81 8.54
C LEU A 142 40.85 65.99 7.23
#